data_AF-A0A1G7TQD8-F1
#
_entry.id   AF-A0A1G7TQD8-F1
#
_cell.length_a   1.000
_cell.length_b   1.000
_cell.length_c   1.000
_cell.angle_alpha   90.00
_cell.angle_beta   90.00
_cell.angle_gamma   90.00
#
_symmetry.space_group_name_H-M   'P 1'
#
loop_
_entity.id
_entity.type
_entity.pdbx_description
1 polymer ?
#
loop_
_entity_poly.entity_id
_entity_poly.type
_entity_poly.pdbx_seq_one_letter_code
_entity_poly.pdbx_strand_id
1 'polypeptide(L)'
;MVKRWLAMAAVLGGVMALPMPVSMAQAPSAERCAAIGPASERLQCYDSIFRSGQFTGESAGGQAPEQGLWTSGVEISQIEGTELPFATVQSEQLIPALSGGRAPARLTILCVDGETAIQFGFAGSPMGTPTSNSGPLTLQYDRQPPRSQSADLSPDRVAIGFFETDEARPIIDQLLQTQRLFVRATPPSQRSVTVSFQMEGIEAALEPVREACGW
;
A
#
# COMPACT_ATOMS: atom_id res chain seq x y z
N MET A 1 -71.88 -26.66 54.28
CA MET A 1 -72.37 -25.65 55.24
C MET A 1 -71.19 -24.83 55.73
N VAL A 2 -71.30 -23.49 55.69
CA VAL A 2 -70.86 -22.52 56.73
C VAL A 2 -69.36 -22.51 57.10
N LYS A 3 -68.61 -21.42 57.27
CA LYS A 3 -68.72 -19.95 57.11
C LYS A 3 -67.41 -19.39 57.72
N ARG A 4 -66.80 -18.38 57.06
CA ARG A 4 -66.10 -17.19 57.63
C ARG A 4 -64.99 -17.37 58.70
N TRP A 5 -63.73 -16.93 58.51
CA TRP A 5 -63.11 -15.58 58.38
C TRP A 5 -62.23 -15.26 59.61
N LEU A 6 -61.19 -14.41 59.39
CA LEU A 6 -60.36 -13.61 60.35
C LEU A 6 -59.26 -14.38 61.12
N ALA A 7 -58.06 -13.89 61.41
CA ALA A 7 -57.30 -12.65 61.11
C ALA A 7 -55.81 -12.93 61.49
N MET A 8 -54.82 -12.56 60.68
CA MET A 8 -53.90 -11.41 60.87
C MET A 8 -52.79 -11.59 61.94
N ALA A 9 -51.54 -11.63 61.49
CA ALA A 9 -50.39 -11.06 62.19
C ALA A 9 -49.39 -10.55 61.14
N ALA A 10 -49.30 -9.23 61.02
CA ALA A 10 -48.40 -8.51 60.13
C ALA A 10 -47.03 -8.35 60.78
N VAL A 11 -45.95 -8.63 60.05
CA VAL A 11 -44.59 -8.19 60.40
C VAL A 11 -44.12 -7.27 59.29
N LEU A 12 -44.11 -5.97 59.56
CA LEU A 12 -43.48 -4.96 58.71
C LEU A 12 -41.95 -5.07 58.86
N GLY A 13 -41.28 -5.57 57.82
CA GLY A 13 -39.84 -5.39 57.63
C GLY A 13 -39.58 -4.27 56.63
N GLY A 14 -39.31 -3.06 57.11
CA GLY A 14 -38.92 -1.93 56.27
C GLY A 14 -37.46 -2.09 55.82
N VAL A 15 -37.26 -2.35 54.53
CA VAL A 15 -35.93 -2.32 53.89
C VAL A 15 -35.64 -0.89 53.45
N MET A 16 -34.77 -0.18 54.17
CA MET A 16 -34.17 1.07 53.69
C MET A 16 -33.14 0.75 52.61
N ALA A 17 -33.44 1.07 51.35
CA ALA A 17 -32.45 1.09 50.27
C ALA A 17 -31.67 2.41 50.34
N LEU A 18 -30.40 2.34 50.73
CA LEU A 18 -29.45 3.46 50.61
C LEU A 18 -29.01 3.59 49.14
N PRO A 19 -29.07 4.79 48.53
CA PRO A 19 -28.53 5.01 47.19
C PRO A 19 -26.99 4.96 47.26
N MET A 20 -26.37 4.01 46.54
CA MET A 20 -24.93 4.00 46.36
C MET A 20 -24.52 5.16 45.44
N PRO A 21 -23.48 5.94 45.77
CA PRO A 21 -22.97 6.97 44.88
C PRO A 21 -22.34 6.31 43.66
N VAL A 22 -22.87 6.63 42.48
CA VAL A 22 -22.24 6.28 41.20
C VAL A 22 -20.99 7.15 41.08
N SER A 23 -19.80 6.57 41.34
CA SER A 23 -18.54 7.22 41.00
C SER A 23 -18.44 7.36 39.48
N MET A 24 -18.51 8.59 38.98
CA MET A 24 -18.16 8.87 37.60
C MET A 24 -16.65 8.70 37.45
N ALA A 25 -16.23 7.62 36.78
CA ALA A 25 -14.83 7.44 36.41
C ALA A 25 -14.41 8.61 35.51
N GLN A 26 -13.50 9.45 36.00
CA GLN A 26 -12.89 10.49 35.18
C GLN A 26 -12.03 9.81 34.11
N ALA A 27 -12.23 10.17 32.84
CA ALA A 27 -11.35 9.71 31.77
C ALA A 27 -9.88 10.08 32.11
N PRO A 28 -8.90 9.22 31.79
CA PRO A 28 -7.50 9.55 31.98
C PRO A 28 -7.14 10.81 31.17
N SER A 29 -6.18 11.61 31.67
CA SER A 29 -5.64 12.77 30.95
C SER A 29 -4.23 12.48 30.45
N ALA A 30 -3.78 13.22 29.43
CA ALA A 30 -2.46 13.05 28.83
C ALA A 30 -1.32 13.22 29.84
N GLU A 31 -1.49 14.13 30.81
CA GLU A 31 -0.52 14.41 31.87
C GLU A 31 -0.40 13.24 32.86
N ARG A 32 -1.51 12.54 33.14
CA ARG A 32 -1.48 11.32 33.97
C ARG A 32 -0.75 10.19 33.25
N CYS A 33 -0.95 10.04 31.94
CA CYS A 33 -0.22 9.04 31.16
C CYS A 33 1.29 9.32 31.14
N ALA A 34 1.70 10.59 31.05
CA ALA A 34 3.12 10.97 31.07
C ALA A 34 3.86 10.54 32.34
N ALA A 35 3.16 10.50 33.47
CA ALA A 35 3.73 10.14 34.77
C ALA A 35 3.98 8.63 34.95
N ILE A 36 3.47 7.78 34.04
CA ILE A 36 3.66 6.32 34.12
C ILE A 36 5.10 5.99 33.70
N GLY A 37 5.84 5.31 34.59
CA GLY A 37 7.23 4.93 34.37
C GLY A 37 7.43 3.88 33.27
N PRO A 38 6.78 2.70 33.38
CA PRO A 38 6.88 1.64 32.38
C PRO A 38 6.38 2.10 31.01
N ALA A 39 7.21 1.89 29.97
CA ALA A 39 6.90 2.39 28.62
C ALA A 39 5.64 1.75 28.01
N SER A 40 5.41 0.46 28.25
CA SER A 40 4.23 -0.26 27.74
C SER A 40 2.93 0.22 28.38
N GLU A 41 2.93 0.43 29.69
CA GLU A 41 1.76 0.91 30.44
C GLU A 41 1.46 2.38 30.11
N ARG A 42 2.50 3.20 29.97
CA ARG A 42 2.38 4.58 29.49
C ARG A 42 1.74 4.64 28.10
N LEU A 43 2.17 3.77 27.18
CA LEU A 43 1.62 3.69 25.83
C LEU A 43 0.13 3.31 25.85
N GLN A 44 -0.23 2.27 26.61
CA GLN A 44 -1.63 1.84 26.75
C GLN A 44 -2.53 2.94 27.32
N CYS A 45 -2.03 3.73 28.27
CA CYS A 45 -2.77 4.89 28.79
C CYS A 45 -3.05 5.92 27.70
N TYR A 46 -2.05 6.28 26.90
CA TYR A 46 -2.23 7.22 25.78
C TYR A 46 -3.20 6.69 24.72
N ASP A 47 -3.10 5.40 24.37
CA ASP A 47 -4.04 4.77 23.45
C ASP A 47 -5.47 4.87 23.99
N SER A 48 -5.70 4.62 25.28
CA SER A 48 -7.06 4.65 25.85
C SER A 48 -7.75 6.02 25.78
N ILE A 49 -7.00 7.12 25.77
CA ILE A 49 -7.55 8.49 25.79
C ILE A 49 -7.62 9.13 24.40
N PHE A 50 -6.74 8.72 23.48
CA PHE A 50 -6.63 9.34 22.15
C PHE A 50 -7.11 8.43 21.02
N ARG A 51 -7.17 7.12 21.24
CA ARG A 51 -7.54 6.13 20.20
C ARG A 51 -9.03 5.82 20.16
N SER A 52 -9.81 6.25 21.16
CA SER A 52 -11.26 6.03 21.23
C SER A 52 -12.00 6.87 20.17
N GLY A 53 -12.02 6.38 18.92
CA GLY A 53 -12.89 6.88 17.85
C GLY A 53 -12.26 7.11 16.48
N GLN A 54 -10.94 6.98 16.32
CA GLN A 54 -10.24 7.23 15.03
C GLN A 54 -9.30 6.10 14.59
N PHE A 55 -9.05 5.12 15.45
CA PHE A 55 -8.33 3.90 15.06
C PHE A 55 -8.86 2.73 15.88
N THR A 56 -10.00 2.19 15.49
CA THR A 56 -10.26 0.79 15.74
C THR A 56 -9.24 0.05 14.89
N GLY A 57 -8.30 -0.67 15.50
CA GLY A 57 -7.54 -1.72 14.81
C GLY A 57 -8.41 -2.89 14.36
N GLU A 58 -9.67 -2.59 14.07
CA GLU A 58 -10.68 -3.40 13.44
C GLU A 58 -10.75 -2.83 12.03
N SER A 59 -9.90 -3.35 11.16
CA SER A 59 -10.24 -3.37 9.74
C SER A 59 -11.65 -3.93 9.69
N ALA A 60 -12.59 -3.18 9.12
CA ALA A 60 -13.91 -3.71 8.80
C ALA A 60 -13.73 -4.88 7.81
N GLY A 61 -13.44 -6.10 8.28
CA GLY A 61 -13.35 -7.30 7.46
C GLY A 61 -12.55 -7.18 6.16
N GLY A 62 -11.64 -6.22 6.06
CA GLY A 62 -10.84 -5.96 4.86
C GLY A 62 -9.46 -6.50 5.14
N GLN A 63 -9.07 -7.53 4.38
CA GLN A 63 -7.72 -8.05 4.38
C GLN A 63 -6.71 -6.87 4.37
N ALA A 64 -5.56 -7.03 5.05
CA ALA A 64 -4.39 -6.20 4.71
C ALA A 64 -4.28 -6.19 3.17
N PRO A 65 -3.97 -5.05 2.52
CA PRO A 65 -4.02 -4.99 1.07
C PRO A 65 -3.22 -6.17 0.52
N GLU A 66 -3.91 -7.11 -0.12
CA GLU A 66 -3.33 -8.37 -0.60
C GLU A 66 -2.20 -8.12 -1.63
N GLN A 67 -2.14 -6.88 -2.11
CA GLN A 67 -1.18 -6.31 -3.03
C GLN A 67 0.08 -5.69 -2.38
N GLY A 68 0.29 -5.78 -1.06
CA GLY A 68 1.55 -5.36 -0.42
C GLY A 68 1.89 -3.86 -0.63
N LEU A 69 3.10 -3.56 -1.13
CA LEU A 69 3.55 -2.19 -1.45
C LEU A 69 3.03 -1.67 -2.80
N TRP A 70 2.31 -2.49 -3.55
CA TRP A 70 1.77 -2.09 -4.83
C TRP A 70 0.57 -1.16 -4.68
N THR A 71 0.44 -0.27 -5.65
CA THR A 71 -0.76 0.53 -5.88
C THR A 71 -1.30 0.16 -7.25
N SER A 72 -2.57 -0.19 -7.34
CA SER A 72 -3.23 -0.55 -8.59
C SER A 72 -4.55 0.21 -8.74
N GLY A 73 -5.09 0.23 -9.95
CA GLY A 73 -6.39 0.82 -10.22
C GLY A 73 -6.60 1.09 -11.71
N VAL A 74 -7.60 1.92 -11.99
CA VAL A 74 -7.90 2.40 -13.34
C VAL A 74 -7.88 3.92 -13.29
N GLU A 75 -6.95 4.52 -14.04
CA GLU A 75 -6.95 5.97 -14.25
C GLU A 75 -7.87 6.30 -15.42
N ILE A 76 -8.74 7.29 -15.27
CA ILE A 76 -9.67 7.68 -16.34
C ILE A 76 -9.27 9.06 -16.87
N SER A 77 -8.98 9.13 -18.17
CA SER A 77 -8.74 10.39 -18.86
C SER A 77 -9.97 11.29 -18.74
N GLN A 78 -9.81 12.47 -18.13
CA GLN A 78 -10.92 13.41 -17.96
C GLN A 78 -11.39 14.04 -19.28
N ILE A 79 -10.56 13.97 -20.33
CA ILE A 79 -10.84 14.56 -21.64
C ILE A 79 -11.46 13.53 -22.58
N GLU A 80 -10.84 12.36 -22.69
CA GLU A 80 -11.22 11.34 -23.67
C GLU A 80 -12.10 10.24 -23.07
N GLY A 81 -12.11 10.11 -21.73
CA GLY A 81 -12.81 9.02 -21.04
C GLY A 81 -12.09 7.67 -21.12
N THR A 82 -10.91 7.62 -21.74
CA THR A 82 -10.11 6.39 -21.86
C THR A 82 -9.68 5.88 -20.49
N GLU A 83 -9.96 4.60 -20.24
CA GLU A 83 -9.53 3.88 -19.05
C GLU A 83 -8.09 3.38 -19.23
N LEU A 84 -7.26 3.61 -18.22
CA LEU A 84 -5.88 3.19 -18.15
C LEU A 84 -5.66 2.36 -16.88
N PRO A 85 -5.89 1.04 -16.94
CA PRO A 85 -5.59 0.11 -15.86
C PRO A 85 -4.09 0.03 -15.62
N PHE A 86 -3.69 0.10 -14.35
CA PHE A 86 -2.29 0.10 -13.95
C PHE A 86 -2.03 -0.64 -12.64
N ALA A 87 -0.80 -1.11 -12.48
CA ALA A 87 -0.19 -1.56 -11.25
C ALA A 87 1.20 -0.91 -11.12
N THR A 88 1.52 -0.35 -9.96
CA THR A 88 2.79 0.34 -9.75
C THR A 88 3.38 0.08 -8.37
N VAL A 89 4.72 0.03 -8.31
CA VAL A 89 5.48 -0.08 -7.08
C VAL A 89 6.70 0.84 -7.11
N GLN A 90 7.10 1.32 -5.94
CA GLN A 90 8.27 2.18 -5.75
C GLN A 90 9.50 1.36 -5.35
N SER A 91 10.68 1.86 -5.71
CA SER A 91 11.94 1.22 -5.30
C SER A 91 12.22 1.38 -3.81
N GLU A 92 12.97 0.44 -3.23
CA GLU A 92 13.43 0.50 -1.84
C GLU A 92 14.42 1.66 -1.61
N GLN A 93 15.22 2.00 -2.63
CA GLN A 93 16.17 3.11 -2.57
C GLN A 93 15.55 4.41 -3.09
N LEU A 94 15.91 5.52 -2.45
CA LEU A 94 15.75 6.84 -3.04
C LEU A 94 16.97 7.15 -3.91
N ILE A 95 16.76 7.69 -5.10
CA ILE A 95 17.80 8.08 -6.06
C ILE A 95 17.74 9.60 -6.28
N PRO A 96 18.82 10.25 -6.78
CA PRO A 96 18.77 11.66 -7.14
C PRO A 96 17.61 11.94 -8.12
N ALA A 97 16.77 12.91 -7.78
CA ALA A 97 15.61 13.28 -8.58
C ALA A 97 15.90 14.49 -9.47
N LEU A 98 15.25 14.57 -10.63
CA LEU A 98 15.42 15.71 -11.55
C LEU A 98 14.98 17.04 -10.92
N SER A 99 13.91 17.02 -10.11
CA SER A 99 13.40 18.19 -9.38
C SER A 99 14.29 18.64 -8.22
N GLY A 100 15.40 17.94 -7.96
CA GLY A 100 16.24 18.11 -6.79
C GLY A 100 15.86 17.16 -5.65
N GLY A 101 16.79 16.98 -4.70
CA GLY A 101 16.61 16.04 -3.60
C GLY A 101 16.71 14.58 -4.04
N ARG A 102 15.92 13.71 -3.39
CA ARG A 102 15.87 12.28 -3.69
C ARG A 102 14.44 11.79 -3.74
N ALA A 103 14.14 10.91 -4.69
CA ALA A 103 12.84 10.26 -4.85
C ALA A 103 13.04 8.80 -5.29
N PRO A 104 12.06 7.91 -5.08
CA PRO A 104 12.18 6.53 -5.53
C PRO A 104 12.09 6.45 -7.07
N ALA A 105 12.66 5.39 -7.62
CA ALA A 105 12.29 4.92 -8.95
C ALA A 105 10.91 4.24 -8.90
N ARG A 106 10.27 4.12 -10.06
CA ARG A 106 8.95 3.51 -10.20
C ARG A 106 8.99 2.40 -11.24
N LEU A 107 8.40 1.27 -10.90
CA LEU A 107 7.98 0.24 -11.84
C LEU A 107 6.48 0.41 -12.06
N THR A 108 6.04 0.47 -13.31
CA THR A 108 4.63 0.54 -13.68
C THR A 108 4.35 -0.52 -14.74
N ILE A 109 3.29 -1.29 -14.53
CA ILE A 109 2.70 -2.21 -15.50
C ILE A 109 1.31 -1.67 -15.81
N LEU A 110 0.95 -1.60 -17.08
CA LEU A 110 -0.26 -0.91 -17.55
C LEU A 110 -0.80 -1.55 -18.82
N CYS A 111 -2.09 -1.36 -19.06
CA CYS A 111 -2.77 -1.77 -20.30
C CYS A 111 -3.12 -0.53 -21.12
N VAL A 112 -2.47 -0.34 -22.27
CA VAL A 112 -2.72 0.79 -23.20
C VAL A 112 -3.10 0.23 -24.55
N ASP A 113 -4.26 0.63 -25.07
CA ASP A 113 -4.74 0.21 -26.39
C ASP A 113 -4.79 -1.33 -26.57
N GLY A 114 -5.03 -2.06 -25.47
CA GLY A 114 -5.03 -3.53 -25.44
C GLY A 114 -3.64 -4.17 -25.34
N GLU A 115 -2.58 -3.36 -25.32
CA GLU A 115 -1.20 -3.81 -25.14
C GLU A 115 -0.76 -3.69 -23.68
N THR A 116 -0.20 -4.76 -23.14
CA THR A 116 0.42 -4.75 -21.81
C THR A 116 1.83 -4.20 -21.93
N ALA A 117 2.08 -3.10 -21.24
CA ALA A 117 3.40 -2.49 -21.15
C ALA A 117 3.97 -2.59 -19.73
N ILE A 118 5.28 -2.73 -19.63
CA ILE A 118 6.05 -2.65 -18.39
C ILE A 118 7.15 -1.61 -18.55
N GLN A 119 7.20 -0.65 -17.64
CA GLN A 119 8.12 0.48 -17.73
C GLN A 119 8.73 0.88 -16.39
N PHE A 120 9.94 1.44 -16.46
CA PHE A 120 10.73 1.89 -15.34
C PHE A 120 11.03 3.39 -15.47
N GLY A 121 10.60 4.17 -14.48
CA GLY A 121 10.89 5.60 -14.36
C GLY A 121 11.89 5.89 -13.24
N PHE A 122 12.87 6.77 -13.51
CA PHE A 122 13.98 7.04 -12.58
C PHE A 122 13.91 8.45 -11.99
N ALA A 123 12.93 8.66 -11.11
CA ALA A 123 12.75 9.91 -10.35
C ALA A 123 12.70 11.17 -11.24
N GLY A 124 12.03 11.07 -12.39
CA GLY A 124 11.89 12.14 -13.38
C GLY A 124 13.13 12.36 -14.26
N SER A 125 14.20 11.59 -14.10
CA SER A 125 15.35 11.67 -14.99
C SER A 125 14.97 11.18 -16.39
N PRO A 126 15.36 11.89 -17.48
CA PRO A 126 15.20 11.37 -18.82
C PRO A 126 16.05 10.11 -18.99
N MET A 127 15.55 9.15 -19.78
CA MET A 127 16.21 7.86 -20.05
C MET A 127 16.91 7.81 -21.40
N GLY A 128 16.79 8.87 -22.21
CA GLY A 128 17.50 9.00 -23.48
C GLY A 128 17.69 10.45 -23.89
N THR A 129 18.41 10.61 -25.00
CA THR A 129 18.55 11.92 -25.66
C THR A 129 17.34 12.19 -26.57
N PRO A 130 17.16 13.41 -27.10
CA PRO A 130 16.07 13.70 -28.04
C PRO A 130 16.00 12.76 -29.26
N THR A 131 17.12 12.15 -29.65
CA THR A 131 17.22 11.26 -30.82
C THR A 131 17.30 9.77 -30.47
N SER A 132 17.42 9.40 -29.19
CA SER A 132 17.53 8.01 -28.76
C SER A 132 16.15 7.40 -28.58
N ASN A 133 15.85 6.24 -29.17
CA ASN A 133 14.57 5.53 -28.97
C ASN A 133 14.68 4.30 -28.07
N SER A 134 15.90 3.91 -27.70
CA SER A 134 16.15 2.77 -26.82
C SER A 134 17.38 3.01 -25.94
N GLY A 135 17.55 2.18 -24.92
CA GLY A 135 18.67 2.23 -24.00
C GLY A 135 18.98 0.87 -23.34
N PRO A 136 20.14 0.73 -22.68
CA PRO A 136 20.48 -0.48 -21.97
C PRO A 136 19.70 -0.58 -20.65
N LEU A 137 18.98 -1.69 -20.48
CA LEU A 137 18.29 -2.06 -19.26
C LEU A 137 18.83 -3.41 -18.76
N THR A 138 19.26 -3.45 -17.50
CA THR A 138 19.66 -4.68 -16.83
C THR A 138 18.62 -5.07 -15.80
N LEU A 139 18.10 -6.29 -15.91
CA LEU A 139 17.20 -6.90 -14.94
C LEU A 139 17.89 -8.06 -14.24
N GLN A 140 17.68 -8.18 -12.95
CA GLN A 140 18.13 -9.31 -12.15
C GLN A 140 17.01 -9.74 -11.20
N TYR A 141 16.57 -10.98 -11.38
CA TYR A 141 15.52 -11.60 -10.57
C TYR A 141 16.17 -12.31 -9.38
N ASP A 142 15.88 -11.86 -8.16
CA ASP A 142 16.47 -12.37 -6.92
C ASP A 142 18.01 -12.49 -6.98
N ARG A 143 18.52 -13.73 -6.94
CA ARG A 143 19.96 -14.06 -6.98
C ARG A 143 20.39 -14.68 -8.31
N GLN A 144 19.52 -14.66 -9.32
CA GLN A 144 19.85 -15.14 -10.65
C GLN A 144 20.90 -14.22 -11.32
N PRO A 145 21.63 -14.70 -12.34
CA PRO A 145 22.54 -13.86 -13.10
C PRO A 145 21.79 -12.67 -13.76
N PRO A 146 22.33 -11.43 -13.70
CA PRO A 146 21.72 -10.29 -14.35
C PRO A 146 21.71 -10.44 -15.87
N ARG A 147 20.63 -9.99 -16.52
CA ARG A 147 20.48 -9.96 -17.97
C ARG A 147 20.38 -8.52 -18.43
N SER A 148 21.25 -8.12 -19.34
CA SER A 148 21.23 -6.80 -19.98
C SER A 148 20.70 -6.94 -21.40
N GLN A 149 19.76 -6.07 -21.76
CA GLN A 149 19.22 -5.97 -23.10
C GLN A 149 18.94 -4.52 -23.47
N SER A 150 18.74 -4.27 -24.76
CA SER A 150 18.15 -3.02 -25.19
C SER A 150 16.66 -3.04 -24.86
N ALA A 151 16.15 -1.95 -24.31
CA ALA A 151 14.75 -1.72 -24.04
C ALA A 151 14.35 -0.37 -24.64
N ASP A 152 13.09 -0.22 -25.02
CA ASP A 152 12.59 0.98 -25.66
C ASP A 152 12.38 2.10 -24.65
N LEU A 153 12.34 3.32 -25.16
CA LEU A 153 11.98 4.49 -24.37
C LEU A 153 10.53 4.87 -24.60
N SER A 154 9.87 5.35 -23.55
CA SER A 154 8.54 5.94 -23.69
C SER A 154 8.58 7.13 -24.67
N PRO A 155 7.44 7.54 -25.27
CA PRO A 155 7.39 8.66 -26.21
C PRO A 155 7.96 9.97 -25.64
N ASP A 156 7.75 10.23 -24.35
CA ASP A 156 8.30 11.38 -23.61
C ASP A 156 9.72 11.14 -23.07
N ARG A 157 10.26 9.93 -23.25
CA ARG A 157 11.62 9.47 -22.90
C ARG A 157 11.95 9.55 -21.41
N VAL A 158 10.96 9.59 -20.52
CA VAL A 158 11.17 9.58 -19.06
C VAL A 158 11.07 8.18 -18.45
N ALA A 159 10.66 7.20 -19.25
CA ALA A 159 10.65 5.79 -18.88
C ALA A 159 11.38 4.94 -19.92
N ILE A 160 11.88 3.79 -19.47
CA ILE A 160 12.48 2.73 -20.29
C ILE A 160 11.76 1.42 -20.00
N GLY A 161 11.47 0.61 -21.00
CA GLY A 161 10.63 -0.56 -20.81
C GLY A 161 10.35 -1.36 -22.07
N PHE A 162 9.30 -2.16 -21.97
CA PHE A 162 8.76 -3.02 -23.03
C PHE A 162 7.31 -2.65 -23.19
N PHE A 163 6.94 -2.17 -24.38
CA PHE A 163 5.64 -1.53 -24.63
C PHE A 163 4.70 -2.40 -25.48
N GLU A 164 5.16 -3.59 -25.89
CA GLU A 164 4.38 -4.59 -26.60
C GLU A 164 4.13 -5.80 -25.69
N THR A 165 2.94 -6.39 -25.79
CA THR A 165 2.51 -7.48 -24.90
C THR A 165 3.42 -8.70 -24.97
N ASP A 166 3.88 -9.07 -26.16
CA ASP A 166 4.74 -10.24 -26.36
C ASP A 166 6.14 -10.08 -25.75
N GLU A 167 6.64 -8.85 -25.64
CA GLU A 167 7.87 -8.53 -24.92
C GLU A 167 7.66 -8.39 -23.41
N ALA A 168 6.55 -7.79 -22.99
CA ALA A 168 6.25 -7.51 -21.58
C ALA A 168 5.85 -8.78 -20.80
N ARG A 169 5.03 -9.66 -21.38
CA ARG A 169 4.47 -10.84 -20.70
C ARG A 169 5.53 -11.79 -20.16
N PRO A 170 6.59 -12.18 -20.91
CA PRO A 170 7.65 -13.05 -20.37
C PRO A 170 8.37 -12.44 -19.17
N ILE A 171 8.51 -11.12 -19.14
CA ILE A 171 9.12 -10.40 -18.01
C ILE A 171 8.17 -10.44 -16.81
N ILE A 172 6.88 -10.15 -17.02
CA ILE A 172 5.85 -10.18 -15.97
C ILE A 172 5.73 -11.58 -15.37
N ASP A 173 5.71 -12.63 -16.19
CA ASP A 173 5.65 -14.03 -15.74
C ASP A 173 6.88 -14.40 -14.88
N GLN A 174 8.05 -13.84 -15.20
CA GLN A 174 9.24 -13.99 -14.37
C GLN A 174 9.15 -13.17 -13.06
N LEU A 175 8.54 -11.98 -13.09
CA LEU A 175 8.33 -11.15 -11.90
C LEU A 175 7.37 -11.80 -10.90
N LEU A 176 6.32 -12.48 -11.38
CA LEU A 176 5.37 -13.23 -10.53
C LEU A 176 6.06 -14.34 -9.72
N GLN A 177 7.23 -14.80 -10.17
CA GLN A 177 8.03 -15.83 -9.49
C GLN A 177 9.22 -15.26 -8.72
N THR A 178 9.36 -13.93 -8.66
CA THR A 178 10.49 -13.23 -8.06
C THR A 178 10.08 -12.59 -6.74
N GLN A 179 10.95 -12.58 -5.74
CA GLN A 179 10.67 -11.85 -4.48
C GLN A 179 11.18 -10.41 -4.56
N ARG A 180 12.37 -10.22 -5.12
CA ARG A 180 13.00 -8.91 -5.30
C ARG A 180 13.59 -8.78 -6.70
N LEU A 181 13.15 -7.76 -7.42
CA LEU A 181 13.72 -7.38 -8.71
C LEU A 181 14.80 -6.32 -8.49
N PHE A 182 15.99 -6.51 -9.06
CA PHE A 182 16.98 -5.45 -9.20
C PHE A 182 17.01 -4.94 -10.64
N VAL A 183 16.99 -3.63 -10.78
CA VAL A 183 16.99 -2.95 -12.08
C VAL A 183 18.15 -1.99 -12.11
N ARG A 184 18.92 -2.03 -13.20
CA ARG A 184 19.95 -1.05 -13.49
C ARG A 184 19.73 -0.44 -14.87
N ALA A 185 19.71 0.89 -14.90
CA ALA A 185 19.63 1.66 -16.12
C ALA A 185 20.64 2.81 -16.09
N THR A 186 20.91 3.42 -17.24
CA THR A 186 21.87 4.52 -17.35
C THR A 186 21.20 5.72 -18.02
N PRO A 187 20.74 6.72 -17.23
CA PRO A 187 20.31 8.00 -17.78
C PRO A 187 21.44 8.68 -18.57
N PRO A 188 21.12 9.49 -19.60
CA PRO A 188 22.12 10.15 -20.43
C PRO A 188 22.94 11.12 -19.57
N SER A 189 24.27 11.12 -19.79
CA SER A 189 25.23 11.96 -19.07
C SER A 189 25.26 11.76 -17.54
N GLN A 190 24.71 10.65 -17.04
CA GLN A 190 24.74 10.27 -15.63
C GLN A 190 25.44 8.92 -15.45
N ARG A 191 25.72 8.56 -14.19
CA ARG A 191 26.19 7.21 -13.86
C ARG A 191 25.00 6.25 -13.90
N SER A 192 25.29 4.97 -14.15
CA SER A 192 24.27 3.92 -14.00
C SER A 192 23.69 3.94 -12.59
N VAL A 193 22.37 3.82 -12.51
CA VAL A 193 21.61 3.76 -11.26
C VAL A 193 21.09 2.34 -11.12
N THR A 194 21.27 1.76 -9.93
CA THR A 194 20.70 0.45 -9.58
C THR A 194 19.70 0.65 -8.45
N VAL A 195 18.51 0.08 -8.63
CA VAL A 195 17.42 0.08 -7.65
C VAL A 195 16.87 -1.33 -7.47
N SER A 196 16.16 -1.57 -6.37
CA SER A 196 15.40 -2.79 -6.14
C SER A 196 13.94 -2.51 -5.83
N PHE A 197 13.08 -3.44 -6.22
CA PHE A 197 11.65 -3.42 -5.99
C PHE A 197 11.24 -4.71 -5.27
N GLN A 198 10.32 -4.57 -4.30
CA GLN A 198 9.69 -5.70 -3.62
C GLN A 198 8.50 -6.18 -4.47
N MET A 199 8.46 -7.47 -4.81
CA MET A 199 7.45 -8.03 -5.71
C MET A 199 6.26 -8.66 -4.97
N GLU A 200 6.30 -8.72 -3.63
CA GLU A 200 5.17 -9.18 -2.81
C GLU A 200 3.89 -8.41 -3.17
N GLY A 201 2.82 -9.15 -3.48
CA GLY A 201 1.52 -8.58 -3.85
C GLY A 201 1.34 -8.23 -5.33
N ILE A 202 2.34 -8.48 -6.19
CA ILE A 202 2.25 -8.20 -7.63
C ILE A 202 1.06 -8.93 -8.30
N GLU A 203 0.76 -10.16 -7.89
CA GLU A 203 -0.32 -10.96 -8.50
C GLU A 203 -1.69 -10.29 -8.33
N ALA A 204 -2.03 -9.90 -7.09
CA ALA A 204 -3.25 -9.15 -6.80
C ALA A 204 -3.24 -7.76 -7.43
N ALA A 205 -2.08 -7.09 -7.46
CA ALA A 205 -1.97 -5.76 -8.05
C ALA A 205 -2.23 -5.74 -9.57
N LEU A 206 -1.97 -6.86 -10.27
CA LEU A 206 -2.10 -6.96 -11.72
C LEU A 206 -3.52 -7.29 -12.19
N GLU A 207 -4.45 -7.63 -11.32
CA GLU A 207 -5.85 -7.94 -11.67
C GLU A 207 -6.48 -6.95 -12.66
N PRO A 208 -6.50 -5.62 -12.42
CA PRO A 208 -7.12 -4.67 -13.36
C PRO A 208 -6.42 -4.62 -14.73
N VAL A 209 -5.10 -4.86 -14.77
CA VAL A 209 -4.35 -4.90 -16.03
C VAL A 209 -4.71 -6.17 -16.81
N ARG A 210 -4.79 -7.31 -16.14
CA ARG A 210 -5.14 -8.62 -16.70
C ARG A 210 -6.54 -8.63 -17.30
N GLU A 211 -7.51 -8.07 -16.58
CA GLU A 211 -8.88 -7.96 -17.03
C GLU A 211 -9.01 -7.14 -18.32
N ALA A 212 -8.31 -6.00 -18.39
CA ALA A 212 -8.39 -5.11 -19.54
C ALA A 212 -7.62 -5.61 -20.78
N CYS A 213 -6.46 -6.22 -20.58
CA CYS A 213 -5.62 -6.74 -21.66
C CYS A 213 -5.87 -8.22 -21.99
N GLY A 214 -6.69 -8.93 -21.20
CA GLY A 214 -7.22 -10.25 -21.51
C GLY A 214 -6.26 -11.44 -21.33
N TRP A 215 -5.47 -11.48 -20.24
CA TRP A 215 -4.50 -12.57 -19.97
C TRP A 215 -4.31 -12.97 -18.50
#